data_AF-A0A1W1ZGT4-F1
#
_entry.id   AF-A0A1W1ZGT4-F1
#
_cell.length_a   1.000
_cell.length_b   1.000
_cell.length_c   1.000
_cell.angle_alpha   90.00
_cell.angle_beta   90.00
_cell.angle_gamma   90.00
#
_symmetry.space_group_name_H-M   'P 1'
#
loop_
_entity.id
_entity.type
_entity.pdbx_description
1 polymer ?
#
loop_
_entity_poly.entity_id
_entity_poly.type
_entity_poly.pdbx_seq_one_letter_code
_entity_poly.pdbx_strand_id
1 'polypeptide(L)'
;MKVGYCLGSAESALGFINSPGGLWYHAIGLFNAFYSLNEEMVRRTQNSADANLNAAIVAWRANNKEKIDSFFGKARQIATHRGGIYTEEFQHWEIDHANDTEHPYMRSYVTVDDTDIKRMEGSDFIELCLRAMTFMREGIVEIDVDYRARGGGQHALPPDLRDEDLF
;
A
#
# COMPACT_ATOMS: atom_id res chain seq x y z
N MET A 1 -12.02 -8.26 -2.19
CA MET A 1 -11.35 -8.84 -3.38
C MET A 1 -10.05 -8.13 -3.82
N LYS A 2 -10.00 -6.86 -4.25
CA LYS A 2 -8.81 -6.05 -4.59
C LYS A 2 -7.93 -5.66 -3.39
N VAL A 3 -8.42 -5.05 -2.30
CA VAL A 3 -7.62 -4.62 -1.13
C VAL A 3 -7.10 -5.83 -0.34
N GLY A 4 -7.95 -6.82 -0.08
CA GLY A 4 -7.54 -8.09 0.54
C GLY A 4 -6.47 -8.81 -0.29
N TYR A 5 -6.61 -8.82 -1.62
CA TYR A 5 -5.57 -9.33 -2.52
C TYR A 5 -4.28 -8.50 -2.48
N CYS A 6 -4.38 -7.17 -2.35
CA CYS A 6 -3.21 -6.30 -2.22
C CYS A 6 -2.46 -6.55 -0.90
N LEU A 7 -3.17 -6.80 0.19
CA LEU A 7 -2.59 -7.20 1.47
C LEU A 7 -1.89 -8.56 1.35
N GLY A 8 -2.56 -9.58 0.83
CA GLY A 8 -1.93 -10.89 0.60
C GLY A 8 -0.73 -10.84 -0.37
N SER A 9 -0.77 -9.91 -1.33
CA SER A 9 0.35 -9.66 -2.26
C SER A 9 1.52 -8.97 -1.56
N ALA A 10 1.26 -8.04 -0.62
CA ALA A 10 2.29 -7.43 0.21
C ALA A 10 2.91 -8.44 1.20
N GLU A 11 2.09 -9.31 1.80
CA GLU A 11 2.57 -10.38 2.67
C GLU A 11 3.44 -11.39 1.90
N SER A 12 3.02 -11.76 0.69
CA SER A 12 3.83 -12.63 -0.17
C SER A 12 5.15 -11.99 -0.60
N ALA A 13 5.20 -10.65 -0.71
CA ALA A 13 6.41 -9.92 -1.07
C ALA A 13 7.52 -10.07 -0.01
N LEU A 14 7.19 -10.42 1.23
CA LEU A 14 8.16 -10.72 2.28
C LEU A 14 9.12 -11.85 1.90
N GLY A 15 8.65 -12.82 1.08
CA GLY A 15 9.51 -13.89 0.55
C GLY A 15 10.55 -13.44 -0.47
N PHE A 16 10.46 -12.20 -0.96
CA PHE A 16 11.29 -11.67 -2.04
C PHE A 16 12.13 -10.45 -1.62
N ILE A 17 12.16 -10.09 -0.33
CA ILE A 17 12.84 -8.88 0.19
C ILE A 17 14.35 -8.86 -0.07
N ASN A 18 14.96 -10.03 -0.30
CA ASN A 18 16.39 -10.17 -0.57
C ASN A 18 16.70 -10.33 -2.07
N SER A 19 15.68 -10.37 -2.92
CA SER A 19 15.81 -10.49 -4.38
C SER A 19 15.46 -9.16 -5.04
N PRO A 20 16.41 -8.46 -5.68
CA PRO A 20 16.11 -7.15 -6.29
C PRO A 20 15.01 -7.23 -7.35
N GLY A 21 15.05 -8.27 -8.20
CA GLY A 21 14.06 -8.46 -9.26
C GLY A 21 12.66 -8.77 -8.72
N GLY A 22 12.57 -9.64 -7.70
CA GLY A 22 11.30 -9.94 -7.03
C GLY A 22 10.73 -8.72 -6.32
N LEU A 23 11.57 -8.03 -5.53
CA LEU A 23 11.19 -6.83 -4.81
C LEU A 23 10.70 -5.71 -5.75
N TRP A 24 11.35 -5.52 -6.90
CA TRP A 24 10.95 -4.51 -7.89
C TRP A 24 9.54 -4.78 -8.43
N TYR A 25 9.24 -6.03 -8.78
CA TYR A 25 7.93 -6.43 -9.28
C TYR A 25 6.83 -6.16 -8.26
N HIS A 26 7.06 -6.56 -7.00
CA HIS A 26 6.12 -6.30 -5.92
C HIS A 26 5.97 -4.82 -5.62
N ALA A 27 7.05 -4.04 -5.63
CA ALA A 27 7.00 -2.62 -5.37
C ALA A 27 6.14 -1.86 -6.38
N ILE A 28 6.30 -2.12 -7.69
CA ILE A 28 5.45 -1.53 -8.73
C ILE A 28 4.00 -1.96 -8.57
N GLY A 29 3.76 -3.25 -8.30
CA GLY A 29 2.41 -3.77 -8.07
C GLY A 29 1.71 -3.05 -6.92
N LEU A 30 2.40 -2.85 -5.80
CA LEU A 30 1.87 -2.23 -4.59
C LEU A 30 1.65 -0.72 -4.76
N PHE A 31 2.53 -0.01 -5.46
CA PHE A 31 2.28 1.40 -5.82
C PHE A 31 1.03 1.56 -6.69
N ASN A 32 0.88 0.70 -7.70
CA ASN A 32 -0.27 0.73 -8.60
C ASN A 32 -1.57 0.34 -7.88
N ALA A 33 -1.51 -0.63 -6.98
CA ALA A 33 -2.63 -1.01 -6.11
C ALA A 33 -3.12 0.18 -5.28
N PHE A 34 -2.21 0.84 -4.55
CA PHE A 34 -2.53 1.97 -3.70
C PHE A 34 -3.16 3.12 -4.51
N TYR A 35 -2.54 3.42 -5.66
CA TYR A 35 -3.07 4.42 -6.59
C TYR A 35 -4.49 4.09 -7.04
N SER A 36 -4.71 2.86 -7.50
CA SER A 36 -6.00 2.41 -8.03
C SER A 36 -7.11 2.48 -6.99
N LEU A 37 -6.81 2.12 -5.74
CA LEU A 37 -7.78 2.23 -4.63
C LEU A 37 -8.17 3.68 -4.35
N ASN A 38 -7.18 4.57 -4.26
CA ASN A 38 -7.44 5.98 -4.02
C ASN A 38 -8.19 6.63 -5.19
N GLU A 39 -7.86 6.29 -6.44
CA GLU A 39 -8.58 6.79 -7.63
C GLU A 39 -10.02 6.27 -7.70
N GLU A 40 -10.27 5.00 -7.33
CA GLU A 40 -11.63 4.47 -7.29
C GLU A 40 -12.51 5.25 -6.30
N MET A 41 -11.97 5.60 -5.12
CA MET A 41 -12.68 6.46 -4.16
C MET A 41 -13.01 7.84 -4.77
N VAL A 42 -12.08 8.46 -5.50
CA VAL A 42 -12.32 9.73 -6.20
C VAL A 42 -13.42 9.57 -7.24
N ARG A 43 -13.36 8.55 -8.08
CA ARG A 43 -14.37 8.31 -9.13
C ARG A 43 -15.77 8.11 -8.55
N ARG A 44 -15.87 7.42 -7.41
CA ARG A 44 -17.14 7.24 -6.67
C ARG A 44 -17.73 8.58 -6.21
N THR A 45 -16.90 9.55 -5.82
CA THR A 45 -17.39 10.91 -5.47
C THR A 45 -17.85 11.74 -6.67
N GLN A 46 -17.30 11.49 -7.86
CA GLN A 46 -17.61 12.28 -9.06
C GLN A 46 -18.80 11.74 -9.86
N ASN A 47 -18.98 10.42 -9.89
CA ASN A 47 -19.92 9.76 -10.80
C ASN A 47 -21.05 8.98 -10.10
N SER A 48 -21.09 8.95 -8.77
CA SER A 48 -22.17 8.26 -8.05
C SER A 48 -23.39 9.17 -7.89
N ALA A 49 -24.57 8.65 -8.23
CA ALA A 49 -25.86 9.28 -7.91
C ALA A 49 -26.22 9.20 -6.42
N ASP A 50 -25.46 8.43 -5.64
CA ASP A 50 -25.67 8.25 -4.20
C ASP A 50 -25.00 9.39 -3.41
N ALA A 51 -25.81 10.36 -3.00
CA ALA A 51 -25.37 11.51 -2.22
C ALA A 51 -24.81 11.14 -0.83
N ASN A 52 -25.33 10.07 -0.22
CA ASN A 52 -24.88 9.64 1.11
C ASN A 52 -23.50 9.00 1.02
N LEU A 53 -23.27 8.16 0.01
CA LEU A 53 -21.96 7.54 -0.23
C LEU A 53 -20.92 8.61 -0.57
N ASN A 54 -21.29 9.57 -1.41
CA ASN A 54 -20.41 10.69 -1.75
C ASN A 54 -20.02 11.48 -0.51
N ALA A 55 -20.99 11.85 0.33
CA ALA A 55 -20.74 12.60 1.56
C ALA A 55 -19.80 11.84 2.53
N ALA A 56 -19.99 10.53 2.70
CA ALA A 56 -19.14 9.70 3.55
C ALA A 56 -17.70 9.63 3.03
N ILE A 57 -17.50 9.38 1.74
CA ILE A 57 -16.16 9.33 1.13
C ILE A 57 -15.47 10.69 1.22
N VAL A 58 -16.18 11.79 0.92
CA VAL A 58 -15.63 13.15 0.99
C VAL A 58 -15.20 13.50 2.41
N ALA A 59 -16.04 13.21 3.41
CA ALA A 59 -15.74 13.46 4.81
C ALA A 59 -14.52 12.67 5.29
N TRP A 60 -14.50 11.36 5.01
CA TRP A 60 -13.36 10.51 5.38
C TRP A 60 -12.06 10.99 4.75
N ARG A 61 -12.06 11.32 3.45
CA ARG A 61 -10.87 11.81 2.75
C ARG A 61 -10.40 13.16 3.26
N ALA A 62 -11.31 14.07 3.60
CA ALA A 62 -10.94 15.37 4.18
C ALA A 62 -10.21 15.19 5.51
N ASN A 63 -10.69 14.28 6.37
CA ASN A 63 -10.07 13.98 7.66
C ASN A 63 -8.74 13.25 7.55
N ASN A 64 -8.54 12.48 6.48
CA ASN A 64 -7.40 11.58 6.33
C ASN A 64 -6.38 12.00 5.24
N LYS A 65 -6.58 13.17 4.61
CA LYS A 65 -5.77 13.65 3.48
C LYS A 65 -4.27 13.59 3.78
N GLU A 66 -3.84 14.16 4.91
CA GLU A 66 -2.43 14.20 5.30
C GLU A 66 -1.85 12.80 5.46
N LYS A 67 -2.62 11.87 6.02
CA LYS A 67 -2.20 10.48 6.22
C LYS A 67 -2.03 9.75 4.89
N ILE A 68 -2.99 9.90 3.98
CA ILE A 68 -2.92 9.32 2.62
C ILE A 68 -1.69 9.86 1.88
N ASP A 69 -1.47 11.18 1.94
CA ASP A 69 -0.34 11.83 1.28
C ASP A 69 1.01 11.41 1.90
N SER A 70 1.04 11.00 3.18
CA SER A 70 2.26 10.59 3.88
C SER A 70 2.84 9.23 3.49
N PHE A 71 2.03 8.26 3.03
CA PHE A 71 2.52 6.89 2.81
C PHE A 71 3.52 6.79 1.66
N PHE A 72 3.24 7.44 0.54
CA PHE A 72 4.08 7.34 -0.67
C PHE A 72 4.36 8.69 -1.32
N GLY A 73 3.86 9.80 -0.76
CA GLY A 73 4.10 11.16 -1.23
C GLY A 73 4.13 11.29 -2.76
N LYS A 74 5.23 11.86 -3.26
CA LYS A 74 5.51 11.96 -4.71
C LYS A 74 6.04 10.66 -5.32
N ALA A 75 6.51 9.71 -4.51
CA ALA A 75 7.16 8.48 -4.96
C ALA A 75 6.20 7.61 -5.76
N ARG A 76 4.94 7.56 -5.35
CA ARG A 76 3.89 6.91 -6.14
C ARG A 76 3.88 7.41 -7.58
N GLN A 77 3.79 8.72 -7.78
CA GLN A 77 3.60 9.30 -9.11
C GLN A 77 4.85 9.11 -10.00
N ILE A 78 6.04 9.13 -9.40
CA ILE A 78 7.30 8.93 -10.10
C ILE A 78 7.50 7.45 -10.45
N ALA A 79 7.24 6.54 -9.51
CA ALA A 79 7.33 5.10 -9.74
C ALA A 79 6.34 4.64 -10.82
N THR A 80 5.07 5.05 -10.75
CA THR A 80 4.02 4.55 -11.65
C THR A 80 4.05 5.19 -13.05
N HIS A 81 4.41 6.48 -13.17
CA HIS A 81 4.35 7.19 -14.45
C HIS A 81 5.70 7.46 -15.11
N ARG A 82 6.80 7.44 -14.36
CA ARG A 82 8.15 7.69 -14.88
C ARG A 82 9.06 6.47 -14.82
N GLY A 83 8.65 5.41 -14.13
CA GLY A 83 9.45 4.20 -13.95
C GLY A 83 10.72 4.42 -13.13
N GLY A 84 10.81 5.51 -12.36
CA GLY A 84 12.00 5.88 -11.57
C GLY A 84 12.15 5.07 -10.28
N ILE A 85 11.86 3.76 -10.33
CA ILE A 85 12.04 2.84 -9.21
C ILE A 85 13.17 1.86 -9.52
N TYR A 86 14.13 1.80 -8.61
CA TYR A 86 15.30 0.95 -8.71
C TYR A 86 15.37 0.06 -7.49
N THR A 87 15.74 -1.18 -7.73
CA THR A 87 16.14 -2.09 -6.67
C THR A 87 17.60 -2.47 -6.85
N GLU A 88 18.35 -2.46 -5.76
CA GLU A 88 19.75 -2.84 -5.77
C GLU A 88 19.99 -3.93 -4.74
N GLU A 89 20.88 -4.86 -5.08
CA GLU A 89 21.38 -5.85 -4.14
C GLU A 89 22.48 -5.24 -3.28
N PHE A 90 22.54 -5.65 -2.02
CA PHE A 90 23.64 -5.35 -1.15
C PHE A 90 24.01 -6.60 -0.36
N GLN A 91 25.27 -7.01 -0.48
CA GLN A 91 25.82 -8.12 0.27
C GLN A 91 26.53 -7.56 1.50
N HIS A 92 25.98 -7.82 2.68
CA HIS A 92 26.67 -7.54 3.94
C HIS A 92 27.34 -8.82 4.44
N TRP A 93 28.56 -8.70 4.93
CA TRP A 93 29.28 -9.79 5.57
C TRP A 93 29.21 -9.55 7.07
N GLU A 94 28.52 -10.45 7.78
CA GLU A 94 28.49 -10.43 9.24
C GLU A 94 29.59 -11.36 9.76
N ILE A 95 30.43 -10.85 10.65
CA ILE A 95 31.48 -11.63 11.30
C ILE A 95 30.84 -12.29 12.53
N ASP A 96 30.72 -13.61 12.52
CA ASP A 96 30.39 -14.37 13.72
C ASP A 96 31.57 -14.27 14.70
N HIS A 97 31.37 -13.60 15.82
CA HIS A 97 32.41 -13.46 16.87
C HIS A 97 32.65 -14.75 17.66
N ALA A 98 31.82 -15.79 17.49
CA ALA A 98 31.92 -17.06 18.19
C ALA A 98 32.50 -18.21 17.33
N ASN A 99 32.54 -18.09 16.00
CA ASN A 99 33.23 -19.00 15.08
C ASN A 99 33.70 -18.21 13.85
N ASP A 100 34.95 -18.38 13.42
CA ASP A 100 35.66 -17.65 12.33
C ASP A 100 35.05 -17.79 10.90
N THR A 101 33.73 -17.70 10.75
CA THR A 101 33.02 -17.87 9.48
C THR A 101 32.24 -16.61 9.15
N GLU A 102 32.60 -15.97 8.04
CA GLU A 102 31.82 -14.87 7.49
C GLU A 102 30.70 -15.46 6.61
N HIS A 103 29.45 -15.16 6.94
CA HIS A 103 28.30 -15.54 6.11
C HIS A 103 27.76 -14.32 5.38
N PRO A 104 27.60 -14.39 4.04
CA PRO A 104 27.02 -13.30 3.30
C PRO A 104 25.50 -13.26 3.49
N TYR A 105 25.00 -12.12 3.92
CA TYR A 105 23.57 -11.80 3.92
C TYR A 105 23.26 -10.87 2.77
N MET A 106 22.39 -11.32 1.86
CA MET A 106 21.86 -10.50 0.78
C MET A 106 20.67 -9.71 1.30
N ARG A 107 20.72 -8.38 1.12
CA ARG A 107 19.58 -7.48 1.30
C ARG A 107 19.28 -6.83 -0.04
N SER A 108 18.03 -6.44 -0.26
CA SER A 108 17.68 -5.56 -1.37
C SER A 108 17.14 -4.24 -0.85
N TYR A 109 17.42 -3.18 -1.60
CA TYR A 109 16.98 -1.83 -1.27
C TYR A 109 16.09 -1.28 -2.37
N VAL A 110 15.11 -0.45 -2.00
CA VAL A 110 14.26 0.30 -2.93
C VAL A 110 14.66 1.77 -2.91
N THR A 111 14.86 2.32 -4.10
CA THR A 111 15.00 3.77 -4.31
C THR A 111 13.97 4.22 -5.32
N VAL A 112 13.28 5.32 -5.02
CA VAL A 112 12.43 6.02 -5.98
C VAL A 112 12.99 7.43 -6.21
N ASP A 113 13.26 7.76 -7.47
CA ASP A 113 13.88 9.03 -7.86
C ASP A 113 13.12 10.24 -7.33
N ASP A 114 13.86 11.30 -6.98
CA ASP A 114 13.34 12.58 -6.51
C ASP A 114 12.35 12.48 -5.32
N THR A 115 12.52 11.46 -4.47
CA THR A 115 11.63 11.21 -3.31
C THR A 115 12.38 10.90 -2.03
N ASP A 116 11.63 10.74 -0.94
CA ASP A 116 12.16 10.37 0.37
C ASP A 116 12.42 8.86 0.51
N ILE A 117 11.99 8.03 -0.47
CA ILE A 117 12.31 6.61 -0.52
C ILE A 117 13.69 6.47 -1.19
N LYS A 118 14.75 6.56 -0.38
CA LYS A 118 16.15 6.44 -0.84
C LYS A 118 16.85 5.33 -0.09
N ARG A 119 17.30 4.30 -0.81
CA ARG A 119 17.94 3.10 -0.25
C ARG A 119 17.18 2.59 0.98
N MET A 120 15.84 2.50 0.87
CA MET A 120 14.99 1.93 1.90
C MET A 120 15.15 0.41 1.86
N GLU A 121 15.38 -0.23 3.00
CA GLU A 121 15.53 -1.69 3.01
C GLU A 121 14.23 -2.34 2.53
N GLY A 122 14.31 -3.46 1.81
CA GLY A 122 13.15 -4.15 1.26
C GLY A 122 12.13 -4.54 2.34
N SER A 123 12.60 -4.91 3.53
CA SER A 123 11.78 -5.15 4.72
C SER A 123 10.97 -3.92 5.12
N ASP A 124 11.64 -2.78 5.33
CA ASP A 124 11.00 -1.49 5.68
C ASP A 124 10.00 -1.03 4.62
N PHE A 125 10.36 -1.21 3.34
CA PHE A 125 9.50 -0.84 2.23
C PHE A 125 8.21 -1.69 2.19
N ILE A 126 8.32 -3.01 2.37
CA ILE A 126 7.14 -3.89 2.42
C ILE A 126 6.29 -3.58 3.66
N GLU A 127 6.90 -3.28 4.81
CA GLU A 127 6.17 -2.84 6.00
C GLU A 127 5.38 -1.55 5.74
N LEU A 128 5.99 -0.56 5.08
CA LEU A 128 5.32 0.66 4.65
C LEU A 128 4.11 0.35 3.74
N CYS A 129 4.27 -0.57 2.79
CA CYS A 129 3.19 -1.02 1.93
C CYS A 129 2.06 -1.69 2.71
N LEU A 130 2.38 -2.59 3.65
CA LEU A 130 1.38 -3.25 4.50
C LEU A 130 0.60 -2.22 5.31
N ARG A 131 1.28 -1.26 5.95
CA ARG A 131 0.64 -0.19 6.71
C ARG A 131 -0.28 0.67 5.83
N ALA A 132 0.16 1.00 4.62
CA ALA A 132 -0.65 1.77 3.67
C ALA A 132 -1.90 1.00 3.23
N MET A 133 -1.79 -0.29 2.92
CA MET A 133 -2.92 -1.12 2.48
C MET A 133 -3.91 -1.40 3.61
N THR A 134 -3.41 -1.67 4.82
CA THR A 134 -4.24 -1.85 6.01
C THR A 134 -5.04 -0.59 6.31
N PHE A 135 -4.40 0.58 6.22
CA PHE A 135 -5.08 1.87 6.38
C PHE A 135 -6.20 2.06 5.35
N MET A 136 -5.96 1.71 4.08
CA MET A 136 -7.00 1.81 3.05
C MET A 136 -8.16 0.84 3.28
N ARG A 137 -7.88 -0.37 3.79
CA ARG A 137 -8.91 -1.35 4.18
C ARG A 137 -9.78 -0.82 5.32
N GLU A 138 -9.16 -0.34 6.39
CA GLU A 138 -9.85 0.22 7.56
C GLU A 138 -10.69 1.43 7.16
N GLY A 139 -10.15 2.30 6.30
CA GLY A 139 -10.89 3.44 5.76
C GLY A 139 -12.16 3.06 5.00
N ILE A 140 -12.15 1.96 4.23
CA ILE A 140 -13.35 1.46 3.55
C ILE A 140 -14.44 1.05 4.56
N VAL A 141 -14.05 0.41 5.67
CA VAL A 141 -14.99 0.03 6.73
C VAL A 141 -15.57 1.26 7.41
N GLU A 142 -14.73 2.24 7.75
CA GLU A 142 -15.18 3.51 8.33
C GLU A 142 -16.15 4.26 7.43
N ILE A 143 -15.87 4.29 6.12
CA ILE A 143 -16.76 4.89 5.11
C ILE A 143 -18.10 4.16 5.09
N ASP A 144 -18.13 2.83 5.15
CA ASP A 144 -19.39 2.06 5.16
C ASP A 144 -20.22 2.35 6.41
N VAL A 145 -19.58 2.44 7.58
CA VAL A 145 -20.25 2.78 8.84
C VAL A 145 -20.90 4.17 8.75
N ASP A 146 -20.17 5.18 8.29
CA ASP A 146 -20.70 6.54 8.12
C ASP A 146 -21.78 6.60 7.03
N TYR A 147 -21.59 5.89 5.92
CA TYR A 147 -22.56 5.78 4.84
C TYR A 147 -23.90 5.20 5.32
N ARG A 148 -23.87 4.13 6.13
CA ARG A 148 -25.06 3.56 6.78
C ARG A 148 -25.70 4.52 7.76
N ALA A 149 -24.89 5.22 8.58
CA ALA A 149 -25.40 6.20 9.53
C ALA A 149 -26.14 7.36 8.84
N ARG A 150 -25.76 7.69 7.61
CA ARG A 150 -26.44 8.68 6.75
C ARG A 150 -27.71 8.16 6.07
N GLY A 151 -28.10 6.91 6.32
CA GLY A 151 -29.26 6.26 5.69
C GLY A 151 -28.96 5.65 4.32
N GLY A 152 -27.68 5.47 3.99
CA GLY A 152 -27.24 4.73 2.82
C GLY A 152 -27.47 3.22 2.94
N GLY A 153 -27.92 2.59 1.86
CA GLY A 153 -28.15 1.13 1.83
C GLY A 153 -27.78 0.44 0.51
N GLN A 154 -27.82 1.14 -0.62
CA GLN A 154 -27.61 0.54 -1.94
C GLN A 154 -26.20 -0.04 -2.14
N HIS A 155 -25.18 0.65 -1.64
CA HIS A 155 -23.78 0.26 -1.74
C HIS A 155 -23.18 -0.21 -0.41
N ALA A 156 -24.02 -0.56 0.56
CA ALA A 156 -23.53 -0.97 1.87
C ALA A 156 -22.81 -2.31 1.74
N LEU A 157 -21.69 -2.45 2.42
CA LEU A 157 -20.98 -3.72 2.52
C LEU A 157 -21.91 -4.78 3.13
N PRO A 158 -21.87 -6.05 2.71
CA PRO A 158 -22.61 -7.11 3.41
C PRO A 158 -22.36 -7.10 4.94
N PRO A 159 -23.39 -7.31 5.78
CA PRO A 159 -23.25 -7.27 7.25
C PRO A 159 -22.44 -8.45 7.82
N ASP A 160 -22.23 -9.49 7.03
CA ASP A 160 -21.44 -10.69 7.30
C ASP A 160 -20.05 -10.66 6.64
N LEU A 161 -19.61 -9.49 6.14
CA LEU A 161 -18.29 -9.36 5.52
C LEU A 161 -17.18 -9.73 6.52
N ARG A 162 -16.30 -10.62 6.11
CA ARG A 162 -15.00 -10.79 6.76
C ARG A 162 -14.02 -9.75 6.23
N ASP A 163 -13.01 -9.38 7.01
CA ASP A 163 -12.00 -8.40 6.60
C ASP A 163 -11.29 -8.78 5.29
N GLU A 164 -11.23 -10.08 4.99
CA GLU A 164 -10.69 -10.67 3.76
C GLU A 164 -11.58 -10.40 2.52
N ASP A 165 -12.87 -10.18 2.75
CA ASP A 165 -13.92 -10.01 1.74
C ASP A 165 -14.11 -8.53 1.33
N LEU A 166 -13.50 -7.58 2.06
CA LEU A 166 -13.48 -6.15 1.72
C LEU A 166 -12.83 -5.94 0.34
N PHE A 167 -13.57 -5.24 -0.53
CA PHE A 167 -13.32 -4.87 -1.95
C PHE A 167 -12.20 -5.52 -2.69
#